data_AF-A0A915E479-F1
#
_entry.id   AF-A0A915E479-F1
#
_cell.length_a   1.000
_cell.length_b   1.000
_cell.length_c   1.000
_cell.angle_alpha   90.00
_cell.angle_beta   90.00
_cell.angle_gamma   90.00
#
_symmetry.space_group_name_H-M   'P 1'
#
loop_
_entity.id
_entity.type
_entity.pdbx_description
1 polymer ?
#
loop_
_entity_poly.entity_id
_entity_poly.type
_entity_poly.pdbx_seq_one_letter_code
_entity_poly.pdbx_strand_id
1 'polypeptide(L)'
;MTEPNIVHETYISLNTHGYKPAGADKVNINITKQGTPCGFFEMQYMRCMEAFGSKLGRKYCDFEFRDFKECVTNNKQKARAYAIRSERWKQWLAGERKTPYEQDHYKYGNYEPHYFSYSIHEDQK
;
A
#
# COMPACT_ATOMS: atom_id res chain seq x y z
N MET A 1 2.41 -32.75 -11.12
CA MET A 1 2.20 -31.52 -10.32
C MET A 1 3.21 -30.50 -10.81
N THR A 2 2.80 -29.66 -11.77
CA THR A 2 3.65 -28.60 -12.33
C THR A 2 2.77 -27.36 -12.44
N GLU A 3 2.85 -26.49 -11.43
CA GLU A 3 2.29 -25.14 -11.53
C GLU A 3 3.42 -24.20 -11.99
N PRO A 4 3.16 -23.33 -12.99
CA PRO A 4 4.20 -22.54 -13.64
C PRO A 4 4.68 -21.37 -12.77
N ASN A 5 5.97 -21.03 -12.91
CA ASN A 5 6.64 -19.88 -12.32
C ASN A 5 6.03 -18.55 -12.78
N ILE A 6 5.23 -17.88 -11.93
CA ILE A 6 4.69 -16.52 -12.17
C ILE A 6 5.45 -15.47 -11.33
N VAL A 7 6.78 -15.58 -11.23
CA VAL A 7 7.58 -14.62 -10.42
C VAL A 7 8.45 -13.71 -11.30
N HIS A 8 8.50 -13.92 -12.62
CA HIS A 8 9.54 -13.28 -13.43
C HIS A 8 9.16 -11.94 -14.10
N GLU A 9 7.89 -11.51 -14.10
CA GLU A 9 7.48 -10.37 -14.96
C GLU A 9 7.24 -9.01 -14.28
N THR A 10 7.27 -8.88 -12.95
CA THR A 10 6.98 -7.57 -12.32
C THR A 10 8.12 -6.97 -11.51
N TYR A 11 9.34 -7.51 -11.59
CA TYR A 11 10.48 -7.05 -10.79
C TYR A 11 11.61 -6.39 -11.61
N ILE A 12 11.31 -5.89 -12.80
CA ILE A 12 12.22 -4.99 -13.52
C ILE A 12 11.78 -3.56 -13.22
N SER A 13 12.26 -3.01 -12.09
CA SER A 13 12.28 -1.54 -11.96
C SER A 13 13.41 -0.97 -11.10
N LEU A 14 14.38 -1.75 -10.64
CA LEU A 14 15.41 -1.21 -9.75
C LEU A 14 16.87 -1.49 -10.14
N ASN A 15 17.14 -2.04 -11.33
CA ASN A 15 18.51 -2.20 -11.82
C ASN A 15 18.62 -1.87 -13.32
N THR A 16 18.73 -0.59 -13.65
CA THR A 16 19.37 -0.16 -14.90
C THR A 16 20.51 0.81 -14.56
N HIS A 17 21.55 0.28 -13.91
CA HIS A 17 22.88 0.87 -14.03
C HIS A 17 23.34 0.66 -15.48
N GLY A 18 23.18 1.67 -16.35
CA GLY A 18 23.96 1.73 -17.59
C GLY A 18 23.26 2.05 -18.92
N TYR A 19 21.98 2.42 -18.98
CA TYR A 19 21.38 2.89 -20.24
C TYR A 19 20.55 4.16 -20.01
N LYS A 20 21.12 5.33 -20.27
CA LYS A 20 20.40 6.60 -20.37
C LYS A 20 20.04 6.82 -21.85
N PRO A 21 18.81 6.57 -22.30
CA PRO A 21 18.39 7.05 -23.61
C PRO A 21 18.31 8.58 -23.57
N ALA A 22 18.91 9.23 -24.57
CA ALA A 22 18.84 10.68 -24.72
C ALA A 22 17.37 11.12 -24.79
N GLY A 23 16.93 11.94 -23.84
CA GLY A 23 15.54 12.40 -23.71
C GLY A 23 14.73 11.80 -22.55
N ALA A 24 15.33 10.94 -21.71
CA ALA A 24 14.67 10.40 -20.51
C ALA A 24 14.26 11.46 -19.46
N ASP A 25 14.87 12.65 -19.52
CA ASP A 25 14.62 13.75 -18.58
C ASP A 25 13.22 14.39 -18.72
N LYS A 26 12.40 13.93 -19.68
CA LYS A 26 11.02 14.40 -19.88
C LYS A 26 9.94 13.44 -19.40
N VAL A 27 10.30 12.29 -18.83
CA VAL A 27 9.31 11.42 -18.19
C VAL A 27 9.53 11.50 -16.69
N ASN A 28 8.90 12.51 -16.07
CA ASN A 28 8.69 12.53 -14.63
C ASN A 28 7.64 11.45 -14.29
N ILE A 29 8.04 10.19 -14.42
CA ILE A 29 7.23 9.06 -13.96
C ILE A 29 7.27 9.19 -12.44
N ASN A 30 6.12 9.51 -11.83
CA ASN A 30 5.91 9.37 -10.39
C ASN A 30 5.97 7.88 -10.00
N ILE A 31 7.15 7.27 -10.13
CA ILE A 31 7.48 5.94 -9.63
C ILE A 31 7.38 5.97 -8.11
N THR A 32 7.80 7.11 -7.54
CA THR A 32 7.69 7.45 -6.13
C THR A 32 6.23 7.70 -5.70
N LYS A 33 5.89 7.26 -4.49
CA LYS A 33 4.62 7.52 -3.79
C LYS A 33 4.74 8.63 -2.74
N GLN A 34 5.83 9.41 -2.75
CA GLN A 34 5.98 10.62 -1.96
C GLN A 34 4.80 11.58 -2.18
N GLY A 35 4.31 12.20 -1.08
CA GLY A 35 3.14 13.09 -1.11
C GLY A 35 1.77 12.38 -1.22
N THR A 36 1.75 11.06 -1.39
CA THR A 36 0.52 10.26 -1.32
C THR A 36 0.38 9.60 0.06
N PRO A 37 -0.81 9.10 0.44
CA PRO A 37 -0.99 8.34 1.68
C PRO A 37 -0.05 7.11 1.81
N CYS A 38 0.44 6.57 0.68
CA CYS A 38 1.38 5.44 0.68
C CYS A 38 2.85 5.85 0.79
N GLY A 39 3.17 7.15 0.82
CA GLY A 39 4.55 7.63 0.94
C GLY A 39 5.23 7.19 2.23
N PHE A 40 4.47 7.02 3.32
CA PHE A 40 5.00 6.48 4.58
C PHE A 40 5.56 5.07 4.42
N PHE A 41 4.78 4.17 3.83
CA PHE A 41 5.16 2.77 3.65
C PHE A 41 6.30 2.64 2.65
N GLU A 42 6.33 3.50 1.63
CA GLU A 42 7.46 3.61 0.73
C GLU A 42 8.75 3.99 1.47
N MET A 43 8.69 5.03 2.31
CA MET A 43 9.86 5.48 3.08
C MET A 43 10.36 4.39 4.03
N GLN A 44 9.46 3.65 4.69
CA GLN A 44 9.84 2.55 5.57
C GLN A 44 10.50 1.41 4.81
N TYR A 45 9.97 1.05 3.63
CA TYR A 45 10.59 0.06 2.77
C TYR A 45 11.98 0.48 2.29
N MET A 46 12.13 1.74 1.87
CA MET A 46 13.42 2.27 1.40
C MET A 46 14.47 2.32 2.52
N ARG A 47 14.08 2.68 3.76
CA ARG A 47 14.98 2.63 4.93
C ARG A 47 15.49 1.22 5.22
N CYS A 48 14.63 0.21 5.12
CA CYS A 48 15.05 -1.17 5.28
C CYS A 48 16.01 -1.61 4.15
N MET A 49 15.69 -1.25 2.91
CA MET A 49 16.52 -1.55 1.75
C MET A 49 17.88 -0.85 1.79
N GLU A 50 17.96 0.36 2.35
CA GLU A 50 19.20 1.09 2.59
C GLU A 50 20.09 0.36 3.62
N ALA A 51 19.51 -0.13 4.70
CA ALA A 51 20.25 -0.83 5.76
C ALA A 51 20.83 -2.19 5.30
N PHE A 52 20.08 -2.98 4.52
CA PHE A 52 20.48 -4.34 4.13
C PHE A 52 21.00 -4.47 2.69
N GLY A 53 20.76 -3.47 1.84
CA GLY A 53 21.04 -3.52 0.41
C GLY A 53 20.13 -4.49 -0.37
N SER A 54 20.26 -4.48 -1.69
CA SER A 54 19.35 -5.18 -2.60
C SER A 54 19.35 -6.71 -2.48
N LYS A 55 20.47 -7.32 -2.06
CA LYS A 55 20.62 -8.78 -1.97
C LYS A 55 19.94 -9.36 -0.72
N LEU A 56 20.21 -8.77 0.45
CA LEU A 56 19.65 -9.23 1.72
C LEU A 56 18.27 -8.62 1.98
N GLY A 57 18.01 -7.41 1.49
CA GLY A 57 16.73 -6.71 1.66
C GLY A 57 15.52 -7.48 1.11
N ARG A 58 15.69 -8.31 0.08
CA ARG A 58 14.60 -9.19 -0.41
C ARG A 58 14.09 -10.18 0.64
N LYS A 59 14.95 -10.59 1.58
CA LYS A 59 14.59 -11.52 2.64
C LYS A 59 14.13 -10.79 3.91
N TYR A 60 14.82 -9.71 4.27
CA TYR A 60 14.58 -9.02 5.54
C TYR A 60 13.49 -7.96 5.46
N CYS A 61 13.31 -7.29 4.31
CA CYS A 61 12.34 -6.21 4.12
C CYS A 61 10.98 -6.67 3.56
N ASP A 62 10.62 -7.95 3.74
CA ASP A 62 9.39 -8.51 3.20
C ASP A 62 8.13 -7.94 3.87
N PHE A 63 8.20 -7.63 5.17
CA PHE A 63 7.07 -7.02 5.88
C PHE A 63 6.76 -5.64 5.34
N GLU A 64 7.76 -4.77 5.26
CA GLU A 64 7.67 -3.40 4.75
C GLU A 64 7.23 -3.38 3.29
N PHE A 65 7.76 -4.30 2.48
CA PHE A 65 7.36 -4.44 1.09
C PHE A 65 5.90 -4.87 0.96
N ARG A 66 5.44 -5.82 1.78
CA ARG A 66 4.04 -6.27 1.76
C ARG A 66 3.08 -5.17 2.18
N ASP A 67 3.44 -4.35 3.15
CA ASP A 67 2.61 -3.22 3.60
C ASP A 67 2.56 -2.11 2.54
N PHE A 68 3.70 -1.79 1.91
CA PHE A 68 3.74 -0.87 0.78
C PHE A 68 2.88 -1.37 -0.40
N LYS A 69 3.02 -2.66 -0.75
CA LYS A 69 2.22 -3.29 -1.82
C LYS A 69 0.72 -3.30 -1.47
N GLU A 70 0.38 -3.55 -0.20
CA GLU A 70 -1.00 -3.50 0.27
C GLU A 70 -1.58 -2.09 0.10
N CYS A 71 -0.87 -1.05 0.53
CA CYS A 71 -1.33 0.33 0.38
C CYS A 71 -1.60 0.72 -1.09
N VAL A 72 -0.72 0.31 -2.01
CA VAL A 72 -0.86 0.61 -3.44
C VAL A 72 -2.04 -0.13 -4.08
N THR A 73 -2.30 -1.38 -3.68
CA THR A 73 -3.30 -2.24 -4.34
C THR A 73 -4.65 -2.29 -3.61
N ASN A 74 -4.64 -2.03 -2.31
CA ASN A 74 -5.75 -2.18 -1.37
C ASN A 74 -6.41 -3.57 -1.41
N ASN A 75 -5.64 -4.61 -1.78
CA ASN A 75 -6.16 -5.96 -2.00
C ASN A 75 -6.74 -6.57 -0.71
N LYS A 76 -6.02 -6.45 0.42
CA LYS A 76 -6.47 -7.03 1.69
C LYS A 76 -7.64 -6.24 2.25
N GLN A 77 -7.59 -4.91 2.18
CA GLN A 77 -8.70 -4.04 2.59
C GLN A 77 -9.99 -4.39 1.83
N LYS A 78 -9.93 -4.52 0.50
CA LYS A 78 -11.07 -4.91 -0.34
C LYS A 78 -11.58 -6.29 0.03
N ALA A 79 -10.71 -7.29 0.10
CA ALA A 79 -11.09 -8.66 0.47
C ALA A 79 -11.81 -8.70 1.83
N ARG A 80 -11.30 -7.96 2.82
CA ARG A 80 -11.96 -7.83 4.13
C ARG A 80 -13.33 -7.19 4.02
N ALA A 81 -13.48 -6.11 3.26
CA ALA A 81 -14.77 -5.46 3.06
C ALA A 81 -15.79 -6.37 2.37
N TYR A 82 -15.36 -7.16 1.38
CA TYR A 82 -16.22 -8.15 0.72
C TYR A 82 -16.66 -9.26 1.67
N ALA A 83 -15.75 -9.82 2.47
CA ALA A 83 -16.08 -10.86 3.44
C ALA A 83 -17.07 -10.34 4.51
N ILE A 84 -16.86 -9.13 5.02
CA ILE A 84 -17.81 -8.49 5.94
C ILE A 84 -19.16 -8.35 5.24
N ARG A 85 -19.19 -7.80 4.03
CA ARG A 85 -20.43 -7.60 3.27
C ARG A 85 -21.19 -8.91 3.02
N SER A 86 -20.50 -9.99 2.66
CA SER A 86 -21.13 -11.29 2.42
C SER A 86 -21.76 -11.86 3.69
N GLU A 87 -21.07 -11.78 4.82
CA GLU A 87 -21.62 -12.26 6.11
C GLU A 87 -22.83 -11.43 6.55
N ARG A 88 -22.80 -10.10 6.38
CA ARG A 88 -23.97 -9.25 6.68
C ARG A 88 -25.19 -9.63 5.84
N TRP A 89 -24.97 -9.96 4.56
CA TRP A 89 -26.03 -10.37 3.67
C TRP A 89 -26.64 -11.71 4.08
N LYS A 90 -25.81 -12.68 4.47
CA LYS A 90 -26.27 -13.97 5.00
C LYS A 90 -27.14 -13.78 6.24
N GLN A 91 -26.68 -12.97 7.20
CA GLN A 91 -27.42 -12.67 8.43
C GLN A 91 -28.75 -11.95 8.18
N TRP A 92 -28.80 -11.05 7.19
CA TRP A 92 -30.03 -10.36 6.81
C TRP A 92 -31.03 -11.31 6.15
N LEU A 93 -30.58 -12.16 5.22
CA LEU A 93 -31.43 -13.17 4.58
C LEU A 93 -31.94 -14.24 5.56
N ALA A 94 -31.14 -14.57 6.58
CA ALA A 94 -31.55 -15.47 7.67
C ALA A 94 -32.54 -14.82 8.66
N GLY A 95 -32.78 -13.51 8.57
CA GLY A 95 -33.65 -12.78 9.50
C GLY A 95 -33.02 -12.46 10.86
N GLU A 96 -31.75 -12.81 11.09
CA GLU A 96 -31.01 -12.50 12.32
C GLU A 96 -30.74 -10.99 12.46
N ARG A 97 -30.72 -10.27 11.33
CA ARG A 97 -30.54 -8.82 11.28
C ARG A 97 -31.75 -8.12 10.66
N LYS A 98 -32.14 -7.00 11.26
CA LYS A 98 -33.23 -6.13 10.77
C LYS A 98 -32.87 -5.48 9.42
N THR A 99 -31.62 -5.06 9.27
CA THR A 99 -31.12 -4.40 8.06
C THR A 99 -29.75 -4.98 7.67
N PRO A 100 -29.39 -4.99 6.37
CA PRO A 100 -28.07 -5.45 5.93
C PRO A 100 -26.94 -4.49 6.34
N TYR A 101 -27.26 -3.22 6.54
CA TYR A 101 -26.35 -2.19 7.04
C TYR A 101 -27.04 -1.38 8.13
N GLU A 102 -26.30 -1.05 9.19
CA GLU A 102 -26.76 -0.12 10.22
C GLU A 102 -26.93 1.27 9.62
N GLN A 103 -28.04 1.95 9.93
CA GLN A 103 -28.27 3.30 9.39
C GLN A 103 -27.48 4.35 10.15
N ASP A 104 -27.37 4.18 11.47
CA ASP A 104 -26.58 5.03 12.35
C ASP A 104 -25.12 4.56 12.33
N HIS A 105 -24.40 4.96 11.29
CA HIS A 105 -22.95 4.87 11.33
C HIS A 105 -22.44 5.99 12.22
N TYR A 106 -21.63 5.66 13.22
CA TYR A 106 -20.88 6.66 13.97
C TYR A 106 -20.19 7.56 12.95
N LYS A 107 -20.60 8.82 12.88
CA LYS A 107 -19.90 9.81 12.07
C LYS A 107 -18.54 9.92 12.72
N TYR A 108 -17.52 9.41 12.04
CA TYR A 108 -16.15 9.70 12.41
C TYR A 108 -16.09 11.21 12.62
N GLY A 109 -15.78 11.63 13.86
CA GLY A 109 -15.42 13.02 14.10
C GLY A 109 -14.37 13.42 13.08
N ASN A 110 -14.40 14.67 12.64
CA ASN A 110 -13.47 15.22 11.65
C ASN A 110 -12.10 14.56 11.79
N TYR A 111 -11.63 13.90 10.73
CA TYR A 111 -10.30 13.30 10.78
C TYR A 111 -9.32 14.45 11.03
N GLU A 112 -8.73 14.50 12.22
CA GLU A 112 -7.50 15.24 12.37
C GLU A 112 -6.37 14.27 12.01
N PRO A 113 -5.46 14.63 11.08
CA PRO A 113 -4.32 13.81 10.70
C PRO A 113 -3.29 13.73 11.84
N HIS A 114 -3.65 13.12 12.98
CA HIS A 114 -2.78 13.10 14.16
C HIS A 114 -1.54 12.21 14.01
N TYR A 115 -1.39 11.49 12.88
CA TYR A 115 -0.20 10.67 12.63
C TYR A 115 0.73 11.25 11.55
N PHE A 116 0.33 12.30 10.82
CA PHE A 116 1.11 12.83 9.68
C PHE A 116 1.32 14.35 9.65
N SER A 117 0.88 15.10 10.68
CA SER A 117 1.10 16.55 10.74
C SER A 117 2.50 16.96 11.24
N TYR A 118 3.27 16.05 11.84
CA TYR A 118 4.55 16.39 12.48
C TYR A 118 5.74 16.62 11.54
N SER A 119 5.57 16.53 10.22
CA SER A 119 6.67 16.75 9.25
C SER A 119 6.48 17.97 8.33
N ILE A 120 5.44 18.79 8.53
CA ILE A 120 5.24 20.04 7.76
C ILE A 120 5.46 21.31 8.62
N HIS A 121 5.62 21.17 9.94
CA HIS A 121 5.75 22.31 10.85
C HIS A 121 7.20 22.67 11.25
N GLU A 122 8.23 21.96 10.78
CA GLU A 122 9.63 22.28 11.11
C GLU A 122 10.29 23.29 10.14
N ASP A 123 9.64 23.66 9.03
CA ASP A 123 10.17 24.61 8.04
C ASP A 123 9.82 26.10 8.34
N GLN A 124 9.50 26.43 9.60
CA GLN A 124 9.21 27.80 10.04
C GLN A 124 10.11 28.17 11.24
N LYS A 125 11.43 28.22 11.03
CA LYS A 125 12.34 28.96 11.90
C LYS A 125 13.48 29.59 11.12
#